data_AF-A0A2K9EPG3-F1
#
_entry.id   AF-A0A2K9EPG3-F1
#
_cell.length_a   1.000
_cell.length_b   1.000
_cell.length_c   1.000
_cell.angle_alpha   90.00
_cell.angle_beta   90.00
_cell.angle_gamma   90.00
#
_symmetry.space_group_name_H-M   'P 1'
#
loop_
_entity.id
_entity.type
_entity.pdbx_description
1 polymer ?
#
loop_
_entity_poly.entity_id
_entity_poly.type
_entity_poly.pdbx_seq_one_letter_code
_entity_poly.pdbx_strand_id
1 'polypeptide(L)'
;MKAAISILGMTLALAACDAPTSSGNTPATASTIRVAANEMQVDTLAGGAFQGRAGSAWTEAEIATQVASLECSGRKPATITVAPAQGGFSFSGRC
;
A
#
# COMPACT_ATOMS: atom_id res chain seq x y z
N MET A 1 -43.73 18.38 -40.81
CA MET A 1 -44.78 17.86 -39.90
C MET A 1 -44.16 17.79 -38.51
N LYS A 2 -44.42 18.79 -37.65
CA LYS A 2 -45.44 18.83 -36.58
C LYS A 2 -45.12 17.87 -35.43
N ALA A 3 -44.97 18.47 -34.24
CA ALA A 3 -44.47 17.94 -32.98
C ALA A 3 -45.24 16.75 -32.39
N ALA A 4 -44.58 15.99 -31.52
CA ALA A 4 -45.19 15.40 -30.33
C ALA A 4 -44.11 15.10 -29.27
N ILE A 5 -43.98 16.01 -28.30
CA ILE A 5 -43.43 15.70 -26.97
C ILE A 5 -44.56 15.00 -26.22
N SER A 6 -44.35 13.74 -25.82
CA SER A 6 -45.18 13.07 -24.82
C SER A 6 -44.28 12.62 -23.69
N ILE A 7 -44.36 13.39 -22.60
CA ILE A 7 -43.80 13.07 -21.30
C ILE A 7 -44.93 12.39 -20.54
N LEU A 8 -44.86 11.07 -20.38
CA LEU A 8 -45.68 10.37 -19.39
C LEU A 8 -45.03 9.02 -19.08
N GLY A 9 -44.73 8.78 -17.80
CA GLY A 9 -44.43 7.43 -17.32
C GLY A 9 -43.08 7.29 -16.63
N MET A 10 -42.89 8.03 -15.54
CA MET A 10 -41.91 7.75 -14.51
C MET A 10 -42.35 6.49 -13.75
N THR A 11 -41.74 5.31 -13.99
CA THR A 11 -41.60 4.27 -12.95
C THR A 11 -40.50 3.26 -13.27
N LEU A 12 -39.40 3.42 -12.54
CA LEU A 12 -38.44 2.43 -12.03
C LEU A 12 -38.25 1.10 -12.80
N ALA A 13 -37.10 0.99 -13.45
CA ALA A 13 -36.26 -0.21 -13.40
C ALA A 13 -34.79 0.19 -13.72
N LEU A 14 -34.02 0.60 -12.70
CA LEU A 14 -32.56 0.71 -12.84
C LEU A 14 -31.96 -0.69 -12.84
N ALA A 15 -31.96 -1.32 -14.01
CA ALA A 15 -31.18 -2.51 -14.32
C ALA A 15 -30.25 -2.20 -15.49
N ALA A 16 -29.17 -1.48 -15.19
CA ALA A 16 -27.92 -1.42 -15.95
C ALA A 16 -26.92 -0.64 -15.10
N CYS A 17 -26.33 -1.32 -14.11
CA CYS A 17 -25.18 -0.77 -13.39
C CYS A 17 -24.02 -0.73 -14.37
N ASP A 18 -23.55 0.47 -14.65
CA ASP A 18 -22.19 0.84 -15.05
C ASP A 18 -21.19 -0.32 -15.09
N ALA A 19 -20.69 -0.64 -16.27
CA ALA A 19 -19.24 -0.87 -16.38
C ALA A 19 -18.64 0.48 -16.79
N PRO A 20 -17.91 1.12 -15.87
CA PRO A 20 -16.46 1.08 -16.05
C PRO A 20 -15.69 1.02 -14.71
N THR A 21 -14.38 0.83 -14.84
CA THR A 21 -13.32 0.93 -13.82
C THR A 21 -13.02 -0.32 -13.00
N SER A 22 -11.96 -0.99 -13.44
CA SER A 22 -11.03 -1.71 -12.59
C SER A 22 -10.69 -0.88 -11.36
N SER A 23 -11.25 -1.25 -10.22
CA SER A 23 -10.68 -1.05 -8.90
C SER A 23 -11.50 -1.94 -7.99
N GLY A 24 -11.20 -3.24 -8.04
CA GLY A 24 -11.59 -4.13 -6.97
C GLY A 24 -10.99 -3.58 -5.69
N ASN A 25 -11.79 -2.81 -4.95
CA ASN A 25 -11.69 -2.64 -3.52
C ASN A 25 -11.70 -4.05 -2.94
N THR A 26 -10.51 -4.65 -2.83
CA THR A 26 -10.30 -5.76 -1.92
C THR A 26 -10.74 -5.24 -0.56
N PRO A 27 -11.63 -5.94 0.16
CA PRO A 27 -12.03 -5.51 1.48
C PRO A 27 -10.78 -5.19 2.29
N ALA A 28 -10.80 -4.06 2.98
CA ALA A 28 -9.91 -3.76 4.10
C ALA A 28 -10.21 -4.76 5.24
N THR A 29 -9.99 -6.04 4.96
CA THR A 29 -9.46 -6.97 5.93
C THR A 29 -8.31 -6.20 6.55
N ALA A 30 -8.35 -6.01 7.86
CA ALA A 30 -7.16 -5.71 8.62
C ALA A 30 -6.21 -6.90 8.39
N SER A 31 -5.56 -6.91 7.23
CA SER A 31 -4.42 -7.75 6.92
C SER A 31 -3.45 -7.35 7.99
N THR A 32 -3.39 -8.15 9.05
CA THR A 32 -2.18 -8.24 9.85
C THR A 32 -1.14 -8.62 8.80
N ILE A 33 -0.47 -7.63 8.20
CA ILE A 33 0.52 -7.83 7.16
C ILE A 33 1.64 -8.61 7.85
N ARG A 34 1.51 -9.93 7.85
CA ARG A 34 2.58 -10.83 8.21
C ARG A 34 3.45 -10.86 6.97
N VAL A 35 4.50 -10.05 7.00
CA VAL A 35 5.58 -10.17 6.05
C VAL A 35 6.13 -11.59 6.18
N ALA A 36 6.25 -12.32 5.06
CA ALA A 36 6.81 -13.66 5.07
C ALA A 36 8.24 -13.63 5.65
N ALA A 37 8.72 -14.74 6.23
CA ALA A 37 9.99 -14.76 6.97
C ALA A 37 11.16 -14.18 6.17
N ASN A 38 11.21 -14.42 4.86
CA ASN A 38 12.23 -13.97 3.91
C ASN A 38 11.79 -12.77 3.04
N GLU A 39 10.71 -12.08 3.40
CA GLU A 39 10.20 -10.93 2.67
C GLU A 39 10.51 -9.63 3.43
N MET A 40 10.62 -8.53 2.69
CA MET A 40 10.71 -7.18 3.22
C MET A 40 9.79 -6.28 2.42
N GLN A 41 9.04 -5.45 3.14
CA GLN A 41 8.21 -4.40 2.58
C GLN A 41 8.73 -3.05 3.07
N VAL A 42 8.90 -2.12 2.14
CA VAL A 42 9.37 -0.76 2.39
C VAL A 42 8.36 0.20 1.78
N ASP A 43 7.91 1.15 2.59
CA ASP A 43 7.05 2.26 2.21
C ASP A 43 7.86 3.55 2.27
N THR A 44 8.05 4.17 1.11
CA THR A 44 8.65 5.51 0.99
C THR A 44 7.63 6.57 1.35
N LEU A 45 7.98 7.43 2.31
CA LEU A 45 7.18 8.57 2.74
C LEU A 45 7.73 9.87 2.12
N ALA A 46 6.88 10.89 2.04
CA ALA A 46 7.30 12.20 1.55
C ALA A 46 8.43 12.79 2.43
N GLY A 47 9.35 13.54 1.81
CA GLY A 47 10.42 14.23 2.53
C GLY A 47 11.59 13.34 2.96
N GLY A 48 11.82 12.22 2.26
CA GLY A 48 12.97 11.32 2.49
C GLY A 48 12.79 10.37 3.67
N ALA A 49 11.59 10.30 4.26
CA ALA A 49 11.29 9.33 5.30
C ALA A 49 10.90 7.98 4.68
N PHE A 50 11.12 6.91 5.42
CA PHE A 50 10.70 5.56 5.04
C PHE A 50 10.27 4.77 6.26
N GLN A 51 9.43 3.77 6.06
CA GLN A 51 9.07 2.79 7.07
C GLN A 51 8.79 1.44 6.44
N GLY A 52 8.77 0.38 7.23
CA GLY A 52 8.52 -0.94 6.68
C GLY A 52 8.56 -2.06 7.69
N ARG A 53 8.45 -3.28 7.16
CA ARG A 53 8.51 -4.51 7.93
C ARG A 53 9.36 -5.54 7.19
N ALA A 54 10.11 -6.32 7.96
CA ALA A 54 10.90 -7.44 7.47
C ALA A 54 10.51 -8.69 8.24
N GLY A 55 10.52 -9.84 7.56
CA GLY A 55 10.26 -11.12 8.19
C GLY A 55 11.38 -11.56 9.13
N SER A 56 11.14 -12.63 9.89
CA SER A 56 12.06 -13.15 10.91
C SER A 56 13.38 -13.72 10.40
N ALA A 57 13.55 -13.92 9.09
CA ALA A 57 14.82 -14.37 8.52
C ALA A 57 15.81 -13.22 8.28
N TRP A 58 15.35 -11.96 8.38
CA TRP A 58 16.19 -10.78 8.22
C TRP A 58 16.87 -10.39 9.53
N THR A 59 18.07 -9.84 9.43
CA THR A 59 18.75 -9.19 10.56
C THR A 59 18.68 -7.66 10.48
N GLU A 60 18.84 -6.96 11.60
CA GLU A 60 18.85 -5.49 11.64
C GLU A 60 19.88 -4.88 10.67
N ALA A 61 21.04 -5.51 10.53
CA ALA A 61 22.11 -5.06 9.62
C ALA A 61 21.73 -5.24 8.14
N GLU A 62 21.10 -6.35 7.78
CA GLU A 62 20.59 -6.60 6.43
C GLU A 62 19.46 -5.64 6.09
N ILE A 63 18.55 -5.40 7.04
CA ILE A 63 17.47 -4.42 6.90
C ILE A 63 18.05 -3.04 6.61
N ALA A 64 19.02 -2.58 7.40
CA ALA A 64 19.65 -1.28 7.19
C ALA A 64 20.34 -1.17 5.83
N THR A 65 21.04 -2.21 5.39
CA THR A 65 21.76 -2.24 4.11
C THR A 65 20.80 -2.25 2.91
N GLN A 66 19.72 -3.03 3.02
CA GLN A 66 18.70 -3.13 1.97
C GLN A 66 17.96 -1.81 1.82
N VAL A 67 17.52 -1.22 2.94
CA VAL A 67 16.80 0.06 2.94
C VAL A 67 17.70 1.22 2.50
N ALA A 68 18.98 1.22 2.88
CA ALA A 68 19.96 2.18 2.36
C ALA A 68 20.03 2.15 0.82
N SER A 69 19.98 0.95 0.24
CA SER A 69 20.06 0.73 -1.20
C SER A 69 18.78 1.14 -1.92
N LEU A 70 17.61 0.84 -1.34
CA LEU A 70 16.29 1.14 -1.92
C LEU A 70 15.90 2.61 -1.77
N GLU A 71 15.98 3.17 -0.57
CA GLU A 71 15.41 4.47 -0.23
C GLU A 71 16.45 5.59 -0.32
N CYS A 72 17.69 5.32 0.10
CA CYS A 72 18.71 6.35 0.23
C CYS A 72 19.70 6.38 -0.94
N SER A 73 19.34 5.80 -2.10
CA SER A 73 20.20 5.73 -3.30
C SER A 73 21.58 5.10 -3.02
N GLY A 74 21.63 4.10 -2.14
CA GLY A 74 22.87 3.44 -1.71
C GLY A 74 23.65 4.18 -0.63
N ARG A 75 23.16 5.33 -0.14
CA ARG A 75 23.77 6.04 1.00
C ARG A 75 23.24 5.49 2.32
N LYS A 76 24.07 5.58 3.36
CA LYS A 76 23.63 5.24 4.71
C LYS A 76 22.48 6.17 5.15
N PRO A 77 21.37 5.65 5.70
CA PRO A 77 20.29 6.47 6.24
C PRO A 77 20.81 7.43 7.31
N ALA A 78 20.32 8.66 7.31
CA ALA A 78 20.61 9.66 8.35
C ALA A 78 20.12 9.16 9.72
N THR A 79 18.94 8.53 9.73
CA THR A 79 18.41 7.82 10.89
C THR A 79 17.77 6.50 10.46
N ILE A 80 17.99 5.46 11.24
CA ILE A 80 17.27 4.20 11.10
C ILE A 80 17.02 3.62 12.48
N THR A 81 15.79 3.21 12.72
CA THR A 81 15.35 2.51 13.91
C THR A 81 14.77 1.20 13.46
N VAL A 82 15.34 0.10 13.95
CA VAL A 82 14.81 -1.25 13.77
C VAL A 82 14.33 -1.72 15.12
N ALA A 83 13.13 -2.29 15.16
CA ALA A 83 12.53 -2.81 16.37
C ALA A 83 11.92 -4.19 16.08
N PRO A 84 12.01 -5.15 17.01
CA PRO A 84 11.34 -6.44 16.84
C PRO A 84 9.82 -6.26 16.78
N ALA A 85 9.19 -6.98 15.87
CA ALA A 85 7.75 -6.98 15.66
C ALA A 85 7.22 -8.42 15.63
N GLN A 86 5.90 -8.60 15.71
CA GLN A 86 5.31 -9.94 15.60
C GLN A 86 5.67 -10.58 14.24
N GLY A 87 6.51 -11.63 14.28
CA GLY A 87 6.93 -12.37 13.09
C GLY A 87 8.16 -11.80 12.37
N GLY A 88 8.89 -10.86 12.96
CA GLY A 88 10.11 -10.31 12.38
C GLY A 88 10.50 -8.96 12.97
N PHE A 89 10.67 -7.97 12.11
CA PHE A 89 11.13 -6.63 12.47
C PHE A 89 10.25 -5.56 11.82
N SER A 90 10.05 -4.46 12.53
CA SER A 90 9.57 -3.19 11.97
C SER A 90 10.71 -2.20 11.93
N PHE A 91 10.79 -1.40 10.88
CA PHE A 91 11.80 -0.37 10.77
C PHE A 91 11.22 0.95 10.26
N SER A 92 11.89 2.04 10.62
CA SER A 92 11.58 3.38 10.15
C SER A 92 12.81 4.24 10.18
N GLY A 93 12.89 5.23 9.31
CA GLY A 93 14.05 6.09 9.24
C GLY A 93 13.91 7.20 8.22
N ARG A 94 15.03 7.85 7.97
CA ARG A 94 15.16 8.89 6.97
C ARG A 94 16.48 8.80 6.23
N CYS A 95 16.39 9.09 4.95
CA CYS A 95 17.45 9.68 4.15
C CYS A 95 17.34 11.21 4.31
#